data_AF-A0A7W0XR24-F1
#
_entry.id   AF-A0A7W0XR24-F1
#
_cell.length_a   1.000
_cell.length_b   1.000
_cell.length_c   1.000
_cell.angle_alpha   90.00
_cell.angle_beta   90.00
_cell.angle_gamma   90.00
#
_symmetry.space_group_name_H-M   'P 1'
#
loop_
_entity.id
_entity.type
_entity.pdbx_description
1 polymer ?
#
loop_
_entity_poly.entity_id
_entity_poly.type
_entity_poly.pdbx_seq_one_letter_code
_entity_poly.pdbx_strand_id
1 'polypeptide(L)' 'MRRTLHGILAAVTAASMSSAAFSQEMLNAVGPGEGQVDIVAWPGYIERGETDPNYNRVTDFEDKTGCKVNVKTAGTSD' A
#
# COMPACT_ATOMS: atom_id res chain seq x y z
N MET A 1 26.83 44.50 26.90
CA MET A 1 25.85 44.75 25.81
C MET A 1 26.11 43.95 24.53
N ARG A 2 27.35 43.65 24.11
CA ARG A 2 27.60 42.83 22.90
C ARG A 2 27.21 41.34 23.04
N ARG A 3 27.28 40.75 24.25
CA ARG A 3 26.91 39.35 24.50
C ARG A 3 25.39 39.09 24.47
N THR A 4 24.60 40.07 24.90
CA THR A 4 23.12 39.99 24.86
C THR A 4 22.58 40.11 23.43
N LEU A 5 23.26 40.84 22.55
CA LEU A 5 22.87 41.00 21.14
C LEU A 5 23.04 39.69 20.32
N HIS A 6 24.06 38.88 20.63
CA HIS A 6 24.28 37.59 19.98
C HIS A 6 23.33 36.49 20.50
N GLY A 7 22.89 36.59 21.76
CA GLY A 7 21.91 35.66 22.33
C GLY A 7 20.51 35.83 21.72
N ILE A 8 20.13 37.07 21.39
CA ILE A 8 18.84 37.37 20.75
C ILE A 8 18.85 36.97 19.27
N LEU A 9 19.98 37.13 18.56
CA LEU A 9 20.11 36.72 17.16
C LEU A 9 20.11 35.18 16.99
N ALA A 10 20.67 34.44 17.93
CA ALA A 10 20.65 32.97 17.93
C ALA A 10 19.26 32.38 18.26
N ALA A 11 18.41 33.12 19.00
CA ALA A 11 17.06 32.67 19.35
C ALA A 11 16.06 32.78 18.18
N VAL A 12 16.30 33.70 17.23
CA VAL A 12 15.38 33.93 16.09
C VAL A 12 15.62 32.93 14.95
N THR A 13 16.83 32.37 14.79
CA THR A 13 17.13 31.38 13.73
C THR A 13 16.70 29.95 14.07
N ALA A 14 16.35 29.65 15.33
CA ALA A 14 15.89 28.33 15.76
C ALA A 14 14.36 28.13 15.59
N ALA A 15 13.61 29.18 15.26
CA ALA A 15 12.14 29.13 15.18
C ALA A 15 11.60 28.81 13.77
N SER A 16 12.47 28.62 12.76
CA SER A 16 12.06 28.45 11.36
C SER A 16 12.01 26.99 10.86
N MET A 17 12.22 25.99 11.73
CA MET A 17 12.15 24.55 11.35
C MET A 17 10.84 23.85 11.75
N SER A 18 9.79 24.59 12.11
CA SER A 18 8.50 23.99 12.52
C SER A 18 7.46 23.85 11.42
N SER A 19 7.80 24.15 10.17
CA SER A 19 6.84 24.12 9.04
C SER A 19 7.22 23.07 7.99
N ALA A 20 6.94 21.79 8.27
CA ALA A 20 6.57 20.76 7.28
C ALA A 20 6.44 19.36 7.91
N ALA A 21 5.86 19.23 9.10
CA ALA A 21 5.15 17.98 9.38
C ALA A 21 3.82 18.07 8.62
N PHE A 22 3.88 17.86 7.30
CA PHE A 22 2.67 17.63 6.52
C PHE A 22 1.98 16.43 7.18
N SER A 23 0.87 16.69 7.86
CA SER A 23 -0.11 15.68 8.20
C SER A 23 -0.60 15.09 6.88
N GLN A 24 0.12 14.09 6.37
CA GLN A 24 -0.41 13.24 5.33
C GLN A 24 -1.53 12.46 5.99
N GLU A 25 -2.76 12.90 5.74
CA GLU A 25 -3.97 12.14 6.10
C GLU A 25 -3.80 10.74 5.51
N MET A 26 -3.61 9.74 6.38
CA MET A 26 -3.47 8.36 5.95
C MET A 26 -4.73 7.95 5.20
N LEU A 27 -4.56 7.32 4.04
CA LEU A 27 -5.70 6.79 3.29
C LEU A 27 -6.47 5.80 4.17
N ASN A 28 -7.70 6.17 4.55
CA ASN A 28 -8.57 5.36 5.40
C ASN A 28 -9.31 4.27 4.60
N ALA A 29 -9.44 4.43 3.27
CA ALA A 29 -10.14 3.50 2.40
C ALA A 29 -9.55 3.50 0.98
N VAL A 30 -9.61 2.33 0.32
CA VAL A 30 -9.13 2.12 -1.06
C VAL A 30 -10.16 2.59 -2.11
N GLY A 31 -11.44 2.63 -1.75
CA GLY A 31 -12.54 2.94 -2.67
C GLY A 31 -13.11 1.68 -3.36
N PRO A 32 -13.97 1.86 -4.38
CA PRO A 32 -14.54 0.75 -5.14
C PRO A 32 -13.45 -0.07 -5.85
N GLY A 33 -13.65 -1.40 -5.93
CA GLY A 33 -12.75 -2.27 -6.69
C GLY A 33 -12.91 -2.10 -8.20
N GLU A 34 -11.89 -2.50 -8.96
CA GLU A 34 -11.83 -2.41 -10.43
C GLU A 34 -12.74 -3.42 -11.15
N GLY A 35 -13.26 -4.42 -10.41
CA GLY A 35 -14.17 -5.44 -10.93
C GLY A 35 -13.47 -6.67 -11.53
N GLN A 36 -12.18 -6.58 -11.85
CA GLN A 36 -11.35 -7.72 -12.19
C GLN A 36 -9.87 -7.50 -11.87
N VAL A 37 -9.11 -8.59 -11.79
CA VAL A 37 -7.66 -8.59 -11.69
C VAL A 37 -7.09 -9.72 -12.55
N ASP A 38 -6.05 -9.40 -13.32
CA ASP A 38 -5.30 -10.34 -14.15
C ASP A 38 -3.95 -10.64 -13.49
N ILE A 39 -3.72 -11.90 -13.11
CA ILE A 39 -2.55 -12.32 -12.32
C ILE A 39 -1.67 -13.25 -13.16
N VAL A 40 -0.37 -12.96 -13.24
CA VAL A 40 0.62 -13.92 -13.72
C VAL A 40 1.23 -14.63 -12.51
N ALA A 41 1.08 -15.95 -12.45
CA ALA A 41 1.50 -16.73 -11.28
C ALA A 41 2.16 -18.05 -11.67
N TRP A 42 2.96 -18.59 -10.75
CA TRP A 42 3.47 -19.95 -10.85
C TRP A 42 2.34 -20.97 -10.58
N PRO A 43 2.46 -22.21 -11.07
CA PRO A 43 1.51 -23.27 -10.73
C PRO A 43 1.41 -23.44 -9.20
N GLY A 44 0.21 -23.63 -8.67
CA GLY A 44 0.01 -23.87 -7.22
C GLY A 44 -0.21 -22.61 -6.37
N TYR A 45 0.02 -21.40 -6.91
CA TYR A 45 -0.03 -20.17 -6.12
C TYR A 45 -1.45 -19.60 -5.98
N ILE A 46 -2.26 -19.74 -7.02
CA ILE A 46 -3.61 -19.20 -7.09
C ILE A 46 -4.58 -20.37 -7.25
N GLU A 47 -5.18 -20.79 -6.13
CA GLU A 47 -6.02 -21.98 -6.05
C GLU A 47 -7.51 -21.63 -5.88
N ARG A 48 -8.34 -22.28 -6.71
CA ARG A 48 -9.81 -22.14 -6.75
C ARG A 48 -10.54 -23.43 -6.33
N GLY A 49 -9.84 -24.33 -5.65
CA GLY A 49 -10.43 -25.62 -5.24
C GLY A 49 -10.58 -26.67 -6.35
N GLU A 50 -10.03 -26.42 -7.54
CA GLU A 50 -10.08 -27.38 -8.67
C GLU A 50 -9.21 -28.62 -8.40
N THR A 51 -8.05 -28.43 -7.76
CA THR A 51 -7.12 -29.52 -7.40
C THR A 51 -7.45 -30.12 -6.04
N ASP A 52 -7.70 -29.27 -5.03
CA ASP A 52 -8.11 -29.67 -3.68
C ASP A 52 -9.13 -28.64 -3.15
N PRO A 53 -10.38 -29.04 -2.82
CA PRO A 53 -11.41 -28.12 -2.37
C PRO A 53 -11.05 -27.38 -1.06
N ASN A 54 -10.11 -27.90 -0.26
CA ASN A 54 -9.62 -27.21 0.93
C ASN A 54 -8.72 -26.00 0.61
N TYR A 55 -8.27 -25.88 -0.64
CA TYR A 55 -7.44 -24.78 -1.12
C TYR A 55 -8.22 -23.96 -2.15
N ASN A 56 -9.15 -23.15 -1.66
CA ASN A 56 -9.98 -22.28 -2.49
C ASN A 56 -9.99 -20.84 -1.97
N ARG A 57 -8.89 -20.11 -2.19
CA ARG A 57 -8.77 -18.72 -1.71
C ARG A 57 -9.38 -17.72 -2.70
N VAL A 58 -9.49 -18.11 -3.97
CA VAL A 58 -10.00 -17.23 -5.02
C VAL A 58 -11.50 -17.03 -4.90
N THR A 59 -12.28 -18.09 -4.66
CA THR A 59 -13.74 -17.96 -4.50
C THR A 59 -14.09 -17.02 -3.36
N ASP A 60 -13.47 -17.20 -2.18
CA ASP A 60 -13.69 -16.32 -1.03
C ASP A 60 -13.38 -14.85 -1.33
N PHE A 61 -12.36 -14.58 -2.15
CA PHE A 61 -12.00 -13.23 -2.56
C PHE A 61 -13.04 -12.64 -3.52
N GLU A 62 -13.44 -13.39 -4.55
CA GLU A 62 -14.45 -12.95 -5.52
C GLU A 62 -15.81 -12.72 -4.85
N ASP A 63 -16.21 -13.58 -3.92
CA ASP A 63 -17.48 -13.45 -3.19
C ASP A 63 -17.51 -12.19 -2.31
N LYS A 64 -16.38 -11.87 -1.65
CA LYS A 64 -16.28 -10.70 -0.76
C LYS A 64 -16.15 -9.37 -1.51
N THR A 65 -15.53 -9.40 -2.70
CA THR A 65 -15.13 -8.18 -3.40
C THR A 65 -15.90 -7.92 -4.67
N GLY A 66 -16.54 -8.94 -5.25
CA GLY A 66 -17.08 -8.92 -6.62
C GLY A 66 -16.01 -8.79 -7.69
N CYS A 67 -14.71 -8.85 -7.34
CA CYS A 67 -13.59 -8.65 -8.25
C CYS A 67 -13.17 -9.98 -8.86
N LYS A 68 -13.42 -10.18 -10.15
CA LYS A 68 -13.10 -11.41 -10.87
C LYS A 68 -11.58 -11.62 -11.00
N VAL A 69 -11.09 -12.81 -10.68
CA VAL A 69 -9.69 -13.19 -10.79
C VAL A 69 -9.44 -14.02 -12.05
N ASN A 70 -8.59 -13.52 -12.93
CA ASN A 70 -8.06 -14.25 -14.07
C ASN A 70 -6.59 -14.60 -13.82
N VAL A 71 -6.16 -15.82 -14.18
CA VAL A 71 -4.78 -16.28 -13.92
C VAL A 71 -4.14 -16.75 -15.22
N LYS A 72 -2.93 -16.26 -15.48
CA LYS A 72 -2.03 -16.80 -16.49
C LYS A 72 -0.85 -17.47 -15.80
N THR A 73 -0.74 -18.79 -15.98
CA THR A 73 0.39 -19.54 -15.42
C THR A 73 1.67 -19.25 -16.20
N ALA A 74 2.74 -18.88 -15.50
CA ALA A 74 4.08 -18.71 -16.05
C ALA A 74 5.07 -19.72 -15.44
N GLY A 75 6.08 -20.12 -16.22
CA GLY A 75 7.03 -21.19 -15.88
C GLY A 75 8.51 -20.78 -15.90
N THR A 76 8.81 -19.53 -16.25
CA THR A 76 10.16 -18.96 -16.27
C THR A 76 10.06 -17.47 -15.92
N SER A 77 11.07 -16.94 -15.20
CA SER A 77 11.18 -15.51 -14.86
C SER A 77 12.41 -14.84 -15.47
N ASP A 78 13.02 -15.50 -16.47
CA ASP A 78 14.10 -14.94 -17.28
C ASP A 78 13.56 -13.82 -18.20
#